data_AF-A0A945K2X7-F1
#
_entry.id   AF-A0A945K2X7-F1
#
_cell.length_a   1.000
_cell.length_b   1.000
_cell.length_c   1.000
_cell.angle_alpha   90.00
_cell.angle_beta   90.00
_cell.angle_gamma   90.00
#
_symmetry.space_group_name_H-M   'P 1'
#
loop_
_entity.id
_entity.type
_entity.pdbx_description
1 polymer ?
#
loop_
_entity_poly.entity_id
_entity_poly.type
_entity_poly.pdbx_seq_one_letter_code
_entity_poly.pdbx_strand_id
1 'polypeptide(L)'
;MTELPTTTGTAPGMWRVFRLLCASVLMLQAPHMVLAQVSPVPQAQTDPRSKGTVLADTTDSTAVDSAVGVAMDPLQPWRQWPSIDRAVELGRLDGPTDILEKGEIIADRLDDLRREDAMLDSLKQIWEGRDLALAGQLEVLEDLADLQLGGDLQLQQRIQTVRDNATETLRWRERIATATNQLDSRITRLQLRADEYKRRADQLRRLEEEAR
;
A
#
# COMPACT_ATOMS: atom_id res chain seq x y z
N MET A 1 19.88 -45.03 47.65
CA MET A 1 18.80 -44.51 46.80
C MET A 1 18.82 -43.00 46.97
N THR A 2 19.35 -42.32 45.97
CA THR A 2 19.63 -40.87 45.95
C THR A 2 18.53 -40.22 45.12
N GLU A 3 17.69 -39.39 45.75
CA GLU A 3 16.70 -38.58 45.04
C GLU A 3 17.37 -37.29 44.55
N LEU A 4 17.30 -37.04 43.25
CA LEU A 4 17.62 -35.76 42.62
C LEU A 4 16.46 -34.77 42.81
N PRO A 5 16.71 -33.50 43.16
CA PRO A 5 15.73 -32.45 42.93
C PRO A 5 15.74 -32.03 41.45
N THR A 6 14.62 -32.23 40.78
CA THR A 6 14.29 -31.69 39.45
C THR A 6 14.16 -30.17 39.55
N THR A 7 15.15 -29.44 39.04
CA THR A 7 15.07 -28.00 38.80
C THR A 7 14.68 -27.75 37.34
N THR A 8 13.43 -27.39 37.10
CA THR A 8 12.99 -26.74 35.84
C THR A 8 11.98 -25.65 36.14
N GLY A 9 12.45 -24.61 36.84
CA GLY A 9 11.80 -23.30 36.86
C GLY A 9 12.44 -22.40 35.81
N THR A 10 11.99 -22.51 34.56
CA THR A 10 12.41 -21.61 33.48
C THR A 10 11.80 -20.24 33.74
N ALA A 11 12.61 -19.27 34.14
CA ALA A 11 12.16 -17.92 34.46
C ALA A 11 11.54 -17.23 33.22
N PRO A 12 10.29 -16.75 33.27
CA PRO A 12 9.61 -16.11 32.12
C PRO A 12 10.27 -14.80 31.67
N GLY A 13 11.17 -14.21 32.47
CA GLY A 13 11.90 -13.00 32.12
C GLY A 13 13.01 -13.18 31.07
N MET A 14 13.69 -14.33 31.05
CA MET A 14 14.82 -14.55 30.13
C MET A 14 14.38 -14.65 28.66
N TRP A 15 13.18 -15.19 28.41
CA TRP A 15 12.63 -15.31 27.06
C TRP A 15 12.20 -13.95 26.48
N ARG A 16 11.74 -13.04 27.34
CA ARG A 16 11.39 -11.65 26.97
C ARG A 16 12.62 -10.80 26.67
N VAL A 17 13.67 -10.94 27.48
CA VAL A 17 14.96 -10.27 27.24
C VAL A 17 15.61 -10.76 25.95
N PHE A 18 15.52 -12.07 25.67
CA PHE A 18 16.02 -12.65 24.42
C PHE A 18 15.27 -12.13 23.18
N ARG A 19 13.94 -11.95 23.25
CA ARG A 19 13.14 -11.36 22.18
C ARG A 19 13.50 -9.90 21.89
N LEU A 20 13.68 -9.09 22.94
CA LEU A 20 14.12 -7.69 22.80
C LEU A 20 15.50 -7.58 22.14
N LEU A 21 16.42 -8.49 22.51
CA LEU A 21 17.75 -8.56 21.89
C LEU A 21 17.69 -9.00 20.42
N CYS A 22 16.88 -9.98 20.06
CA CYS A 22 16.69 -10.40 18.67
C CYS A 22 16.03 -9.31 17.80
N ALA A 23 15.08 -8.55 18.34
CA ALA A 23 14.47 -7.42 17.64
C ALA A 23 15.48 -6.29 17.38
N SER A 24 16.39 -6.02 18.33
CA SER A 24 17.46 -5.02 18.15
C SER A 24 18.53 -5.42 17.12
N VAL A 25 18.78 -6.71 16.92
CA VAL A 25 19.72 -7.20 15.89
C VAL A 25 19.09 -7.18 14.49
N LEU A 26 17.78 -7.44 14.37
CA LEU A 26 17.04 -7.36 13.10
C LEU A 26 16.93 -5.93 12.56
N MET A 27 16.91 -4.92 13.43
CA MET A 27 16.92 -3.51 13.04
C MET A 27 18.29 -3.01 12.55
N LEU A 28 19.37 -3.79 12.73
CA LEU A 28 20.74 -3.41 12.36
C LEU A 28 21.24 -4.03 11.03
N GLN A 29 20.45 -4.89 10.37
CA GLN A 29 20.89 -5.65 9.18
C GLN A 29 19.99 -5.56 7.93
N ALA A 30 19.20 -4.49 7.77
CA ALA A 30 18.61 -4.19 6.45
C ALA A 30 19.62 -3.36 5.62
N PRO A 31 20.08 -3.85 4.45
CA PRO A 31 21.24 -3.30 3.76
C PRO A 31 20.96 -1.99 3.03
N HIS A 32 22.00 -1.17 2.99
CA HIS A 32 22.20 -0.03 2.11
C HIS A 32 21.86 -0.37 0.64
N MET A 33 20.84 0.24 0.06
CA MET A 33 20.80 0.50 -1.38
C MET A 33 20.47 1.97 -1.64
N VAL A 34 21.55 2.74 -1.76
CA VAL A 34 21.57 4.04 -2.42
C VAL A 34 21.75 3.80 -3.92
N LEU A 35 20.89 4.37 -4.75
CA LEU A 35 21.29 4.91 -6.05
C LEU A 35 20.36 6.07 -6.41
N ALA A 36 20.71 7.23 -5.87
CA ALA A 36 20.31 8.50 -6.42
C ALA A 36 20.92 8.65 -7.82
N GLN A 37 20.07 8.90 -8.82
CA GLN A 37 20.46 9.64 -10.00
C GLN A 37 19.47 10.77 -10.22
N VAL A 38 19.76 11.93 -9.63
CA VAL A 38 19.41 13.22 -10.24
C VAL A 38 20.57 14.18 -10.00
N SER A 39 21.13 14.66 -11.10
CA SER A 39 21.95 15.87 -11.21
C SER A 39 21.65 16.46 -12.58
N PRO A 40 22.01 17.73 -12.88
CA PRO A 40 22.51 18.81 -12.02
C PRO A 40 21.85 20.18 -12.29
N VAL A 41 21.99 21.18 -11.41
CA VAL A 41 22.03 22.62 -11.81
C VAL A 41 22.99 23.39 -10.88
N PRO A 42 23.81 24.35 -11.37
CA PRO A 42 25.14 24.65 -10.81
C PRO A 42 25.28 25.96 -10.01
N GLN A 43 26.28 25.93 -9.11
CA GLN A 43 27.24 26.94 -8.62
C GLN A 43 26.84 28.39 -8.28
N ALA A 44 27.27 28.83 -7.08
CA ALA A 44 28.27 29.91 -6.92
C ALA A 44 28.95 29.92 -5.52
N GLN A 45 30.28 29.69 -5.51
CA GLN A 45 31.40 30.37 -4.79
C GLN A 45 31.42 30.54 -3.25
N THR A 46 32.32 29.81 -2.53
CA THR A 46 33.65 30.20 -1.91
C THR A 46 33.56 31.22 -0.77
N ASP A 47 34.13 31.11 0.44
CA ASP A 47 35.29 30.37 1.00
C ASP A 47 35.25 30.42 2.57
N PRO A 48 36.22 29.92 3.38
CA PRO A 48 35.96 29.22 4.65
C PRO A 48 36.55 29.90 5.91
N ARG A 49 35.84 29.88 7.04
CA ARG A 49 36.40 29.79 8.42
C ARG A 49 35.31 29.92 9.47
N SER A 50 35.04 28.84 10.20
CA SER A 50 34.76 28.92 11.64
C SER A 50 34.82 27.51 12.23
N LYS A 51 35.83 27.27 13.06
CA LYS A 51 35.87 26.12 13.98
C LYS A 51 34.84 26.39 15.07
N GLY A 52 33.83 25.55 15.15
CA GLY A 52 32.88 25.52 16.25
C GLY A 52 32.36 24.11 16.42
N THR A 53 33.02 23.33 17.28
CA THR A 53 32.49 22.09 17.83
C THR A 53 31.26 22.45 18.65
N VAL A 54 30.07 22.20 18.11
CA VAL A 54 28.82 22.17 18.89
C VAL A 54 28.06 20.93 18.47
N LEU A 55 28.01 20.01 19.44
CA LEU A 55 27.07 18.93 19.66
C LEU A 55 25.90 18.90 18.67
N ALA A 56 25.83 17.82 17.89
CA ALA A 56 24.64 17.39 17.20
C ALA A 56 23.58 17.02 18.23
N ASP A 57 22.86 18.03 18.72
CA ASP A 57 21.58 17.87 19.39
C ASP A 57 20.50 18.13 18.35
N THR A 58 20.25 17.11 17.54
CA THR A 58 19.02 16.99 16.75
C THR A 58 18.83 15.50 16.46
N THR A 59 18.45 14.75 17.50
CA THR A 59 17.54 13.60 17.30
C THR A 59 16.24 14.17 16.76
N ASP A 60 16.28 14.58 15.50
CA ASP A 60 15.13 15.04 14.76
C ASP A 60 14.28 13.80 14.53
N SER A 61 13.11 13.84 15.15
CA SER A 61 12.10 12.79 15.17
C SER A 61 11.37 12.73 13.83
N THR A 62 12.11 12.72 12.72
CA THR A 62 11.62 12.87 11.34
C THR A 62 11.54 11.56 10.56
N ALA A 63 11.93 10.43 11.16
CA ALA A 63 11.79 9.11 10.54
C ALA A 63 10.33 8.66 10.33
N VAL A 64 9.35 9.37 10.92
CA VAL A 64 7.92 9.12 10.69
C VAL A 64 7.31 10.11 9.69
N ASP A 65 8.00 11.22 9.37
CA ASP A 65 7.47 12.30 8.52
C ASP A 65 7.78 12.13 7.03
N SER A 66 8.51 11.09 6.62
CA SER A 66 8.75 10.80 5.20
C SER A 66 7.62 10.03 4.52
N ALA A 67 6.55 9.70 5.24
CA ALA A 67 5.31 9.24 4.61
C ALA A 67 4.33 10.41 4.47
N VAL A 68 4.71 11.43 3.70
CA VAL A 68 3.74 12.25 2.97
C VAL A 68 3.11 11.36 1.90
N GLY A 69 2.40 10.33 2.35
CA GLY A 69 1.33 9.72 1.59
C GLY A 69 0.21 10.73 1.64
N VAL A 70 0.24 11.67 0.68
CA VAL A 70 -0.85 12.60 0.42
C VAL A 70 -2.15 11.85 0.67
N ALA A 71 -3.01 12.41 1.54
CA ALA A 71 -4.35 11.93 1.83
C ALA A 71 -5.27 12.04 0.58
N MET A 72 -4.80 11.60 -0.57
CA MET A 72 -5.60 11.41 -1.75
C MET A 72 -6.44 10.16 -1.52
N ASP A 73 -7.75 10.35 -1.51
CA ASP A 73 -8.72 9.27 -1.61
C ASP A 73 -8.28 8.37 -2.79
N PRO A 74 -7.99 7.06 -2.58
CA PRO A 74 -7.60 6.17 -3.68
C PRO A 74 -8.76 6.08 -4.70
N LEU A 75 -9.94 6.42 -4.18
CA LEU A 75 -11.12 7.04 -4.76
C LEU A 75 -11.05 7.84 -6.05
N GLN A 76 -10.22 8.88 -5.95
CA GLN A 76 -10.41 10.12 -6.66
C GLN A 76 -10.02 10.03 -8.14
N PRO A 77 -8.90 9.39 -8.50
CA PRO A 77 -8.49 9.29 -9.90
C PRO A 77 -9.54 8.56 -10.75
N TRP A 78 -10.09 7.46 -10.26
CA TRP A 78 -10.99 6.60 -11.03
C TRP A 78 -12.44 7.12 -11.07
N ARG A 79 -12.91 7.83 -10.03
CA ARG A 79 -14.25 8.45 -10.04
C ARG A 79 -14.40 9.51 -11.13
N GLN A 80 -13.29 10.10 -11.54
CA GLN A 80 -13.26 11.16 -12.55
C GLN A 80 -13.10 10.62 -13.98
N TRP A 81 -12.96 9.30 -14.15
CA TRP A 81 -12.76 8.73 -15.47
C TRP A 81 -13.99 8.88 -16.36
N PRO A 82 -13.82 9.40 -17.58
CA PRO A 82 -14.91 9.49 -18.55
C PRO A 82 -15.54 8.12 -18.79
N SER A 83 -16.89 8.08 -18.83
CA SER A 83 -17.59 6.88 -19.26
C SER A 83 -17.29 6.59 -20.73
N ILE A 84 -17.05 5.33 -21.06
CA ILE A 84 -16.95 4.84 -22.43
C ILE A 84 -18.29 4.33 -22.98
N ASP A 85 -19.35 4.32 -22.17
CA ASP A 85 -20.60 3.60 -22.48
C ASP A 85 -21.20 4.02 -23.82
N ARG A 86 -21.14 5.32 -24.12
CA ARG A 86 -21.58 5.89 -25.39
C ARG A 86 -20.68 5.51 -26.57
N ALA A 87 -19.36 5.47 -26.36
CA ALA A 87 -18.41 5.11 -27.41
C ALA A 87 -18.54 3.63 -27.80
N VAL A 88 -18.87 2.78 -26.83
CA VAL A 88 -18.99 1.34 -27.04
C VAL A 88 -20.42 0.87 -27.27
N GLU A 89 -21.43 1.75 -27.31
CA GLU A 89 -22.82 1.36 -27.56
C GLU A 89 -22.99 0.76 -28.97
N LEU A 90 -23.57 -0.45 -29.07
CA LEU A 90 -23.80 -1.07 -30.39
C LEU A 90 -25.01 -0.45 -31.09
N GLY A 91 -24.78 0.05 -32.30
CA GLY A 91 -25.80 0.48 -33.23
C GLY A 91 -26.49 -0.70 -33.92
N ARG A 92 -27.69 -0.46 -34.47
CA ARG A 92 -28.42 -1.47 -35.25
C ARG A 92 -27.74 -1.84 -36.57
N LEU A 93 -26.94 -0.92 -37.10
CA LEU A 93 -26.26 -1.05 -38.39
C LEU A 93 -24.75 -1.32 -38.23
N ASP A 94 -24.28 -1.56 -37.00
CA ASP A 94 -22.87 -1.87 -36.78
C ASP A 94 -22.53 -3.20 -37.46
N GLY A 95 -21.60 -3.13 -38.41
CA GLY A 95 -21.05 -4.31 -39.06
C GLY A 95 -20.05 -5.04 -38.15
N PRO A 96 -19.52 -6.20 -38.59
CA PRO A 96 -18.50 -6.94 -37.85
C PRO A 96 -17.28 -6.09 -37.48
N THR A 97 -16.83 -5.22 -38.41
CA THR A 97 -15.67 -4.34 -38.19
C THR A 97 -15.94 -3.29 -37.11
N ASP A 98 -17.11 -2.64 -37.14
CA ASP A 98 -17.48 -1.61 -36.15
C ASP A 98 -17.58 -2.20 -34.74
N ILE A 99 -18.10 -3.42 -34.63
CA ILE A 99 -18.19 -4.15 -33.36
C ILE A 99 -16.79 -4.48 -32.83
N LEU A 100 -15.86 -4.85 -33.70
CA LEU A 100 -14.47 -5.13 -33.30
C LEU A 100 -13.74 -3.86 -32.85
N GLU A 101 -13.91 -2.73 -33.55
CA GLU A 101 -13.34 -1.44 -33.15
C GLU A 101 -13.86 -1.01 -31.76
N LYS A 102 -15.16 -1.16 -31.51
CA LYS A 102 -15.73 -0.93 -30.17
C LYS A 102 -15.18 -1.91 -29.13
N GLY A 103 -14.89 -3.14 -29.54
CA GLY A 103 -14.19 -4.13 -28.71
C GLY A 103 -12.78 -3.70 -28.32
N GLU A 104 -12.03 -3.05 -29.22
CA GLU A 104 -10.69 -2.50 -28.94
C GLU A 104 -10.76 -1.36 -27.92
N ILE A 105 -11.75 -0.47 -28.01
CA ILE A 105 -11.99 0.58 -26.99
C ILE A 105 -12.24 -0.04 -25.60
N ILE A 106 -12.95 -1.17 -25.53
CA ILE A 106 -13.17 -1.91 -24.28
C ILE A 106 -11.85 -2.53 -23.79
N ALA A 107 -11.05 -3.10 -24.69
CA ALA A 107 -9.77 -3.71 -24.35
C ALA A 107 -8.78 -2.68 -23.77
N ASP A 108 -8.65 -1.52 -24.39
CA ASP A 108 -7.82 -0.42 -23.89
C ASP A 108 -8.27 0.01 -22.49
N ARG A 109 -9.59 0.12 -22.28
CA ARG A 109 -10.14 0.46 -20.97
C ARG A 109 -9.87 -0.62 -19.93
N LEU A 110 -9.89 -1.89 -20.31
CA LEU A 110 -9.59 -3.00 -19.41
C LEU A 110 -8.12 -2.97 -18.96
N ASP A 111 -7.20 -2.65 -19.87
CA ASP A 111 -5.77 -2.56 -19.55
C ASP A 111 -5.47 -1.37 -18.64
N ASP A 112 -6.14 -0.24 -18.88
CA ASP A 112 -6.15 0.91 -17.99
C ASP A 112 -6.64 0.54 -16.58
N LEU A 113 -7.75 -0.19 -16.46
CA LEU A 113 -8.30 -0.62 -15.16
C LEU A 113 -7.39 -1.63 -14.46
N ARG A 114 -6.74 -2.55 -15.18
CA ARG A 114 -5.78 -3.51 -14.60
C ARG A 114 -4.53 -2.84 -14.04
N ARG A 115 -4.04 -1.78 -14.70
CA ARG A 115 -2.92 -0.99 -14.18
C ARG A 115 -3.29 -0.32 -12.85
N GLU A 116 -4.51 0.18 -12.76
CA GLU A 116 -5.03 0.78 -11.53
C GLU A 116 -5.20 -0.25 -10.42
N ASP A 117 -5.70 -1.45 -10.74
CA ASP A 117 -5.80 -2.57 -9.80
C ASP A 117 -4.44 -2.91 -9.16
N ALA A 118 -3.40 -3.03 -9.99
CA ALA A 118 -2.04 -3.29 -9.53
C ALA A 118 -1.50 -2.16 -8.63
N MET A 119 -1.89 -0.91 -8.89
CA MET A 119 -1.55 0.23 -8.02
C MET A 119 -2.27 0.13 -6.67
N LEU A 120 -3.56 -0.19 -6.66
CA LEU A 120 -4.34 -0.39 -5.43
C LEU A 120 -3.79 -1.54 -4.59
N ASP A 121 -3.37 -2.63 -5.22
CA ASP A 121 -2.70 -3.74 -4.54
C ASP A 121 -1.38 -3.32 -3.89
N SER A 122 -0.59 -2.49 -4.58
CA SER A 122 0.65 -1.93 -4.02
C SER A 122 0.35 -1.04 -2.81
N LEU A 123 -0.67 -0.19 -2.89
CA LEU A 123 -1.12 0.64 -1.76
C LEU A 123 -1.61 -0.21 -0.60
N LYS A 124 -2.38 -1.27 -0.87
CA LYS A 124 -2.84 -2.21 0.15
C LYS A 124 -1.67 -2.82 0.92
N GLN A 125 -0.63 -3.28 0.23
CA GLN A 125 0.57 -3.83 0.87
C GLN A 125 1.28 -2.81 1.76
N ILE A 126 1.38 -1.55 1.32
CA ILE A 126 1.98 -0.47 2.12
C ILE A 126 1.19 -0.26 3.42
N TRP A 127 -0.13 -0.21 3.34
CA TRP A 127 -0.99 -0.01 4.51
C TRP A 127 -1.06 -1.23 5.43
N GLU A 128 -0.97 -2.45 4.91
CA GLU A 128 -0.82 -3.67 5.70
C GLU A 128 0.51 -3.71 6.45
N GLY A 129 1.61 -3.29 5.79
CA GLY A 129 2.91 -3.15 6.44
C GLY A 129 2.90 -2.09 7.57
N ARG A 130 2.20 -0.97 7.34
CA ARG A 130 2.01 0.08 8.36
C ARG A 130 1.20 -0.43 9.56
N ASP A 131 0.11 -1.16 9.31
CA ASP A 131 -0.73 -1.75 10.36
C ASP A 131 0.08 -2.70 11.26
N LEU A 132 0.89 -3.57 10.65
CA LEU A 132 1.79 -4.46 11.38
C LEU A 132 2.83 -3.70 12.21
N ALA A 133 3.40 -2.63 11.65
CA ALA A 133 4.36 -1.79 12.36
C ALA A 133 3.74 -1.07 13.57
N LEU A 134 2.53 -0.52 13.41
CA LEU A 134 1.80 0.14 14.49
C LEU A 134 1.39 -0.86 15.58
N ALA A 135 0.98 -2.07 15.22
CA ALA A 135 0.69 -3.14 16.18
C ALA A 135 1.92 -3.50 17.01
N GLY A 136 3.09 -3.67 16.39
CA GLY A 136 4.34 -3.92 17.11
C GLY A 136 4.77 -2.74 18.00
N GLN A 137 4.55 -1.49 17.57
CA GLN A 137 4.79 -0.31 18.41
C GLN A 137 3.87 -0.27 19.63
N LEU A 138 2.59 -0.59 19.46
CA LEU A 138 1.64 -0.66 20.58
C LEU A 138 2.05 -1.72 21.59
N GLU A 139 2.42 -2.93 21.13
CA GLU A 139 2.88 -4.00 22.01
C GLU A 139 4.07 -3.56 22.88
N VAL A 140 5.08 -2.92 22.29
CA VAL A 140 6.26 -2.42 23.02
C VAL A 140 5.89 -1.31 24.02
N LEU A 141 5.01 -0.39 23.65
CA LEU A 141 4.60 0.71 24.52
C LEU A 141 3.71 0.22 25.68
N GLU A 142 2.84 -0.75 25.43
CA GLU A 142 2.01 -1.38 26.46
C GLU A 142 2.86 -2.20 27.43
N ASP A 143 3.83 -2.99 26.94
CA ASP A 143 4.81 -3.68 27.79
C ASP A 143 5.60 -2.69 28.67
N LEU A 144 6.00 -1.54 28.11
CA LEU A 144 6.70 -0.50 28.87
C LEU A 144 5.80 0.14 29.94
N ALA A 145 4.52 0.35 29.62
CA ALA A 145 3.56 0.91 30.55
C ALA A 145 3.30 -0.03 31.73
N ASP A 146 3.23 -1.33 31.47
CA ASP A 146 3.10 -2.36 32.50
C ASP A 146 4.32 -2.38 33.43
N LEU A 147 5.53 -2.25 32.88
CA LEU A 147 6.78 -2.19 33.68
C LEU A 147 6.88 -0.91 34.53
N GLN A 148 6.35 0.20 34.04
CA GLN A 148 6.38 1.51 34.73
C GLN A 148 5.14 1.78 35.59
N LEU A 149 4.25 0.80 35.77
CA LEU A 149 2.99 0.94 36.51
C LEU A 149 2.10 2.10 36.00
N GLY A 150 2.18 2.42 34.71
CA GLY A 150 1.30 3.38 34.04
C GLY A 150 1.38 4.84 34.48
N GLY A 151 2.39 5.23 35.28
CA GLY A 151 2.48 6.58 35.87
C GLY A 151 2.97 7.69 34.95
N ASP A 152 3.49 7.35 33.76
CA ASP A 152 4.05 8.34 32.83
C ASP A 152 2.98 8.86 31.84
N LEU A 153 2.61 10.13 32.01
CA LEU A 153 1.67 10.83 31.12
C LEU A 153 2.19 10.91 29.68
N GLN A 154 3.51 11.04 29.47
CA GLN A 154 4.08 11.08 28.11
C GLN A 154 3.94 9.72 27.42
N LEU A 155 4.15 8.63 28.16
CA LEU A 155 3.93 7.27 27.65
C LEU A 155 2.45 7.05 27.27
N GLN A 156 1.51 7.47 28.12
CA GLN A 156 0.08 7.39 27.83
C GLN A 156 -0.29 8.19 26.57
N GLN A 157 0.26 9.40 26.40
CA GLN A 157 0.04 10.21 25.19
C GLN A 157 0.58 9.50 23.94
N ARG A 158 1.77 8.90 24.01
CA ARG A 158 2.34 8.14 22.89
C ARG A 158 1.49 6.93 22.52
N ILE A 159 1.02 6.16 23.50
CA ILE A 159 0.10 5.04 23.27
C ILE A 159 -1.16 5.52 22.56
N GLN A 160 -1.75 6.63 23.02
CA GLN A 160 -2.95 7.18 22.40
C GLN A 160 -2.69 7.60 20.95
N THR A 161 -1.58 8.30 20.67
CA THR A 161 -1.21 8.68 19.30
C THR A 161 -1.07 7.47 18.37
N VAL A 162 -0.44 6.38 18.84
CA VAL A 162 -0.30 5.17 18.02
C VAL A 162 -1.66 4.49 17.80
N ARG A 163 -2.56 4.50 18.80
CA ARG A 163 -3.95 4.00 18.65
C ARG A 163 -4.76 4.81 17.65
N ASP A 164 -4.62 6.14 17.67
CA ASP A 164 -5.29 7.02 16.71
C ASP A 164 -4.78 6.75 15.29
N ASN A 165 -3.47 6.59 15.11
CA ASN A 165 -2.85 6.22 13.84
C ASN A 165 -3.29 4.83 13.34
N ALA A 166 -3.45 3.86 14.24
CA ALA A 166 -3.95 2.53 13.91
C ALA A 166 -5.42 2.60 13.44
N THR A 167 -6.24 3.39 14.13
CA THR A 167 -7.64 3.64 13.75
C THR A 167 -7.74 4.29 12.37
N GLU A 168 -6.87 5.26 12.07
CA GLU A 168 -6.80 5.87 10.75
C GLU A 168 -6.38 4.85 9.68
N THR A 169 -5.37 4.03 9.97
CA THR A 169 -4.89 2.96 9.07
C THR A 169 -6.00 1.98 8.71
N LEU A 170 -6.82 1.57 9.69
CA LEU A 170 -7.99 0.73 9.45
C LEU A 170 -9.00 1.37 8.48
N ARG A 171 -9.31 2.66 8.68
CA ARG A 171 -10.21 3.40 7.76
C ARG A 171 -9.66 3.45 6.35
N TRP A 172 -8.35 3.62 6.18
CA TRP A 172 -7.70 3.58 4.86
C TRP A 172 -7.81 2.21 4.21
N ARG A 173 -7.58 1.12 4.97
CA ARG A 173 -7.74 -0.24 4.46
C ARG A 173 -9.16 -0.53 3.98
N GLU A 174 -10.18 -0.09 4.73
CA GLU A 174 -11.59 -0.22 4.32
C GLU A 174 -11.90 0.53 3.02
N ARG A 175 -11.35 1.74 2.85
CA ARG A 175 -11.49 2.52 1.61
C ARG A 175 -10.84 1.83 0.42
N ILE A 176 -9.62 1.31 0.59
CA ILE A 176 -8.93 0.56 -0.47
C ILE A 176 -9.72 -0.71 -0.84
N ALA A 177 -10.19 -1.48 0.15
CA ALA A 177 -11.00 -2.66 -0.11
C ALA A 177 -12.28 -2.33 -0.89
N THR A 178 -12.93 -1.22 -0.55
CA THR A 178 -14.10 -0.73 -1.29
C THR A 178 -13.73 -0.35 -2.73
N ALA A 179 -12.56 0.26 -2.94
CA ALA A 179 -12.01 0.59 -4.26
C ALA A 179 -11.87 -0.65 -5.13
N THR A 180 -11.16 -1.65 -4.61
CA THR A 180 -10.84 -2.89 -5.32
C THR A 180 -12.13 -3.59 -5.75
N ASN A 181 -13.10 -3.74 -4.83
CA ASN A 181 -14.39 -4.37 -5.16
C ASN A 181 -15.16 -3.63 -6.28
N GLN A 182 -15.11 -2.30 -6.29
CA GLN A 182 -15.76 -1.49 -7.32
C GLN A 182 -15.05 -1.61 -8.68
N LEU A 183 -13.72 -1.64 -8.65
CA LEU A 183 -12.89 -1.80 -9.83
C LEU A 183 -13.07 -3.20 -10.44
N ASP A 184 -13.02 -4.25 -9.63
CA ASP A 184 -13.30 -5.64 -10.01
C ASP A 184 -14.64 -5.77 -10.70
N SER A 185 -15.69 -5.23 -10.08
CA SER A 185 -17.05 -5.24 -10.63
C SER A 185 -17.13 -4.54 -12.00
N ARG A 186 -16.27 -3.54 -12.26
CA ARG A 186 -16.19 -2.85 -13.55
C ARG A 186 -15.39 -3.65 -14.57
N ILE A 187 -14.25 -4.22 -14.17
CA ILE A 187 -13.45 -5.12 -15.00
C ILE A 187 -14.31 -6.28 -15.48
N THR A 188 -14.99 -6.99 -14.58
CA THR A 188 -15.85 -8.14 -14.93
C THR A 188 -16.95 -7.76 -15.91
N ARG A 189 -17.62 -6.61 -15.70
CA ARG A 189 -18.67 -6.13 -16.61
C ARG A 189 -18.13 -5.82 -18.01
N LEU A 190 -16.97 -5.18 -18.10
CA LEU A 190 -16.34 -4.86 -19.37
C LEU A 190 -15.81 -6.10 -20.09
N GLN A 191 -15.25 -7.07 -19.36
CA GLN A 191 -14.84 -8.37 -19.91
C GLN A 191 -16.04 -9.12 -20.53
N LEU A 192 -17.15 -9.20 -19.80
CA LEU A 192 -18.36 -9.84 -20.32
C LEU A 192 -18.85 -9.17 -21.62
N ARG A 193 -18.80 -7.84 -21.68
CA ARG A 193 -19.19 -7.06 -22.87
C ARG A 193 -18.23 -7.29 -24.03
N ALA A 194 -16.92 -7.35 -23.78
CA ALA A 194 -15.93 -7.67 -24.81
C ALA A 194 -16.15 -9.08 -25.40
N ASP A 195 -16.44 -10.07 -24.55
CA ASP A 195 -16.74 -11.44 -24.98
C ASP A 195 -18.04 -11.54 -25.78
N GLU A 196 -19.04 -10.73 -25.43
CA GLU A 196 -20.27 -10.59 -26.23
C GLU A 196 -19.97 -10.00 -27.61
N TYR A 197 -19.14 -8.95 -27.68
CA TYR A 197 -18.85 -8.25 -28.93
C TYR A 197 -18.07 -9.14 -29.88
N LYS A 198 -17.09 -9.88 -29.36
CA LYS A 198 -16.36 -10.89 -30.13
C LYS A 198 -17.30 -11.95 -30.72
N ARG A 199 -18.20 -12.52 -29.89
CA ARG A 199 -19.19 -13.51 -30.36
C ARG A 199 -20.12 -12.95 -31.42
N ARG A 200 -20.59 -11.71 -31.26
CA ARG A 200 -21.51 -11.07 -32.20
C ARG A 200 -20.84 -10.73 -33.53
N ALA A 201 -19.59 -10.23 -33.49
CA ALA A 201 -18.80 -9.99 -34.69
C ALA A 201 -18.54 -11.29 -35.48
N ASP A 202 -18.17 -12.36 -34.77
CA ASP A 202 -17.96 -13.68 -35.39
C ASP A 202 -19.25 -14.24 -36.01
N GLN A 203 -20.40 -14.08 -35.35
CA GLN A 203 -21.69 -14.50 -35.88
C GLN A 203 -22.06 -13.72 -37.16
N LEU A 204 -21.90 -12.40 -37.16
CA LEU A 204 -22.21 -11.57 -38.33
C LEU A 204 -21.29 -11.91 -39.50
N ARG A 205 -20.00 -12.12 -39.26
CA ARG A 205 -19.05 -12.53 -40.30
C ARG A 205 -19.47 -13.85 -40.96
N ARG A 206 -19.91 -14.85 -40.18
CA ARG A 206 -20.42 -16.12 -40.72
C ARG A 206 -21.67 -15.92 -41.58
N LEU A 207 -22.61 -15.09 -41.11
CA LEU A 207 -23.82 -14.77 -41.88
C LEU A 207 -23.50 -14.03 -43.19
N GLU A 208 -22.49 -13.15 -43.19
CA GLU A 208 -22.00 -12.48 -44.40
C GLU A 208 -21.31 -13.44 -45.36
N GLU A 209 -20.59 -14.44 -44.87
CA GLU A 209 -19.96 -15.49 -45.67
C GLU A 209 -20.99 -16.45 -46.28
N GLU A 210 -22.03 -16.83 -45.52
CA GLU A 210 -23.13 -17.69 -45.99
C GLU A 210 -24.06 -17.00 -47.00
N ALA A 211 -24.13 -15.66 -46.98
CA ALA A 211 -24.93 -14.87 -47.90
C ALA A 211 -24.20 -14.53 -49.22
N ARG A 212 -22.92 -14.89 -49.35
CA ARG A 212 -22.09 -14.69 -50.56
C ARG A 212 -22.07 -15.93 -51.44
#